data_AF-A0A7S2SSA8-F1
#
_entry.id   AF-A0A7S2SSA8-F1
#
_cell.length_a   1.000
_cell.length_b   1.000
_cell.length_c   1.000
_cell.angle_alpha   90.00
_cell.angle_beta   90.00
_cell.angle_gamma   90.00
#
_symmetry.space_group_name_H-M   'P 1'
#
loop_
_entity.id
_entity.type
_entity.pdbx_description
1 polymer ?
#
loop_
_entity_poly.entity_id
_entity_poly.type
_entity_poly.pdbx_seq_one_letter_code
_entity_poly.pdbx_strand_id
1 'polypeptide(L)'
;DAALSGIIPHLQKCIRERGHLRQFALPIICDLAHTSSTSRAELHAKGGVRFFLTLLSENYWKIPALNSLAIWMVEDTTTVEEELVQTGAAAALVSFFRRVSPKELENILEPLNDMMSKSAALSRVLCSSTEFIESAVSRLGLPKAIIRINLLQILRLGLRQDSHPNRTIRYHDLATRVRSLTLDESQVLVAELATQFLSEIEQVAEVCEPLSATIDGAELGAAGSGGGGGSAHKS
;
A
#
# COMPACT_ATOMS: atom_id res chain seq x y z
N ASP A 1 33.67 -2.02 -7.91
CA ASP A 1 35.02 -2.11 -7.32
C ASP A 1 35.20 -3.45 -6.66
N ALA A 2 36.23 -4.23 -7.05
CA ALA A 2 36.49 -5.56 -6.49
C ALA A 2 36.67 -5.54 -4.95
N ALA A 3 37.17 -4.42 -4.40
CA ALA A 3 37.28 -4.19 -2.96
C ALA A 3 35.91 -4.13 -2.26
N LEU A 4 34.91 -3.47 -2.88
CA LEU A 4 33.54 -3.42 -2.36
C LEU A 4 32.88 -4.81 -2.39
N SER A 5 33.08 -5.55 -3.48
CA SER A 5 32.56 -6.93 -3.59
C SER A 5 33.12 -7.86 -2.51
N GLY A 6 34.37 -7.62 -2.09
CA GLY A 6 35.02 -8.35 -1.00
C GLY A 6 34.51 -7.97 0.39
N ILE A 7 34.25 -6.68 0.65
CA ILE A 7 33.88 -6.23 2.01
C ILE A 7 32.42 -6.53 2.38
N ILE A 8 31.49 -6.49 1.42
CA ILE A 8 30.05 -6.65 1.67
C ILE A 8 29.73 -7.98 2.38
N PRO A 9 30.19 -9.16 1.90
CA PRO A 9 29.91 -10.42 2.59
C PRO A 9 30.47 -10.48 4.02
N HIS A 10 31.62 -9.84 4.26
CA HIS A 10 32.25 -9.76 5.59
C HIS A 10 31.43 -8.88 6.53
N LEU A 11 30.94 -7.72 6.05
CA LEU A 11 30.04 -6.85 6.81
C LEU A 11 28.75 -7.59 7.16
N GLN A 12 28.10 -8.23 6.18
CA GLN A 12 26.88 -9.00 6.44
C GLN A 12 27.11 -10.13 7.44
N LYS A 13 28.25 -10.85 7.36
CA LYS A 13 28.62 -11.89 8.32
C LYS A 13 28.82 -11.31 9.73
N CYS A 14 29.62 -10.26 9.86
CA CYS A 14 29.86 -9.55 11.12
C CYS A 14 28.54 -9.12 11.79
N ILE A 15 27.58 -8.65 11.00
CA ILE A 15 26.26 -8.25 11.49
C ILE A 15 25.43 -9.46 11.97
N ARG A 16 25.44 -10.57 11.22
CA ARG A 16 24.72 -11.80 11.58
C ARG A 16 25.26 -12.44 12.85
N GLU A 17 26.57 -12.32 13.11
CA GLU A 17 27.22 -12.87 14.30
C GLU A 17 26.84 -12.13 15.60
N ARG A 18 26.15 -10.98 15.50
CA ARG A 18 25.62 -10.22 16.65
C ARG A 18 26.67 -9.84 17.72
N GLY A 19 27.95 -9.79 17.34
CA GLY A 19 29.04 -9.34 18.22
C GLY A 19 29.16 -7.82 18.34
N HIS A 20 30.10 -7.35 19.16
CA HIS A 20 30.35 -5.91 19.40
C HIS A 20 30.66 -5.10 18.14
N LEU A 21 31.22 -5.74 17.12
CA LEU A 21 31.55 -5.08 15.85
C LEU A 21 30.33 -4.74 14.99
N ARG A 22 29.16 -5.31 15.30
CA ARG A 22 27.91 -5.09 14.57
C ARG A 22 27.51 -3.61 14.52
N GLN A 23 27.73 -2.86 15.60
CA GLN A 23 27.39 -1.44 15.67
C GLN A 23 28.20 -0.57 14.71
N PHE A 24 29.37 -1.04 14.26
CA PHE A 24 30.21 -0.36 13.27
C PHE A 24 29.92 -0.84 11.85
N ALA A 25 29.62 -2.13 11.67
CA ALA A 25 29.35 -2.71 10.35
C ALA A 25 28.01 -2.24 9.74
N LEU A 26 26.99 -1.98 10.57
CA LEU A 26 25.67 -1.57 10.09
C LEU A 26 25.63 -0.17 9.47
N PRO A 27 26.20 0.88 10.08
CA PRO A 27 26.32 2.18 9.42
C PRO A 27 27.02 2.07 8.05
N ILE A 28 28.11 1.30 7.97
CA ILE A 28 28.84 1.11 6.72
C ILE A 28 27.96 0.46 5.65
N ILE A 29 27.21 -0.60 5.98
CA ILE A 29 26.36 -1.27 4.99
C ILE A 29 25.15 -0.42 4.56
N CYS A 30 24.61 0.40 5.46
CA CYS A 30 23.59 1.41 5.13
C CYS A 30 24.15 2.47 4.18
N ASP A 31 25.36 2.98 4.42
CA ASP A 31 26.00 3.97 3.53
C ASP A 31 26.27 3.41 2.13
N LEU A 32 26.55 2.11 2.01
CA LEU A 32 26.69 1.47 0.70
C LEU A 32 25.39 1.54 -0.15
N ALA A 33 24.22 1.57 0.49
CA ALA A 33 22.94 1.77 -0.20
C ALA A 33 22.72 3.23 -0.64
N HIS A 34 23.37 4.20 0.02
CA HIS A 34 23.15 5.64 -0.20
C HIS A 34 24.17 6.27 -1.17
N THR A 35 25.34 5.65 -1.37
CA THR A 35 26.51 6.33 -1.96
C THR A 35 26.53 6.42 -3.48
N SER A 36 26.67 5.29 -4.18
CA SER A 36 26.85 5.28 -5.65
C SER A 36 26.11 4.12 -6.30
N SER A 37 25.77 4.28 -7.58
CA SER A 37 25.18 3.20 -8.39
C SER A 37 26.04 1.94 -8.40
N THR A 38 27.37 2.09 -8.48
CA THR A 38 28.32 0.96 -8.38
C THR A 38 28.24 0.24 -7.04
N SER A 39 28.17 0.99 -5.94
CA SER A 39 28.03 0.40 -4.60
C SER A 39 26.72 -0.37 -4.46
N ARG A 40 25.61 0.21 -4.94
CA ARG A 40 24.30 -0.44 -4.96
C ARG A 40 24.30 -1.70 -5.82
N ALA A 41 24.91 -1.67 -7.00
CA ALA A 41 25.01 -2.84 -7.88
C ALA A 41 25.79 -3.99 -7.21
N GLU A 42 26.92 -3.70 -6.55
CA GLU A 42 27.67 -4.70 -5.78
C GLU A 42 26.86 -5.22 -4.58
N LEU A 43 26.16 -4.33 -3.88
CA LEU A 43 25.30 -4.70 -2.75
C LEU A 43 24.15 -5.60 -3.19
N HIS A 44 23.51 -5.31 -4.32
CA HIS A 44 22.48 -6.15 -4.95
C HIS A 44 23.04 -7.52 -5.32
N ALA A 45 24.21 -7.57 -5.98
CA ALA A 45 24.87 -8.82 -6.35
C ALA A 45 25.20 -9.72 -5.15
N LYS A 46 25.25 -9.18 -3.93
CA LYS A 46 25.43 -9.93 -2.66
C LYS A 46 24.14 -10.05 -1.83
N GLY A 47 22.97 -9.88 -2.45
CA GLY A 47 21.66 -10.04 -1.80
C GLY A 47 21.37 -8.99 -0.74
N GLY A 48 21.80 -7.74 -0.98
CA GLY A 48 21.66 -6.63 -0.05
C GLY A 48 20.23 -6.31 0.36
N VAL A 49 19.28 -6.33 -0.59
CA VAL A 49 17.86 -6.07 -0.28
C VAL A 49 17.32 -7.15 0.64
N ARG A 50 17.52 -8.44 0.32
CA ARG A 50 17.18 -9.56 1.23
C ARG A 50 17.83 -9.40 2.60
N PHE A 51 19.09 -8.97 2.64
CA PHE A 51 19.80 -8.74 3.90
C PHE A 51 19.13 -7.64 4.74
N PHE A 52 18.77 -6.49 4.15
CA PHE A 52 18.03 -5.44 4.86
C PHE A 52 16.68 -5.94 5.39
N LEU A 53 15.96 -6.77 4.62
CA LEU A 53 14.71 -7.38 5.09
C LEU A 53 14.91 -8.24 6.35
N THR A 54 16.04 -8.95 6.47
CA THR A 54 16.34 -9.70 7.70
C THR A 54 16.51 -8.79 8.92
N LEU A 55 17.02 -7.56 8.72
CA LEU A 55 17.23 -6.58 9.79
C LEU A 55 15.91 -5.95 10.29
N LEU A 56 14.81 -6.06 9.55
CA LEU A 56 13.48 -5.59 10.00
C LEU A 56 12.96 -6.38 11.22
N SER A 57 13.57 -7.51 11.54
CA SER A 57 13.27 -8.28 12.74
C SER A 57 14.05 -7.82 13.98
N GLU A 58 15.00 -6.89 13.83
CA GLU A 58 15.95 -6.49 14.86
C GLU A 58 15.52 -5.15 15.50
N ASN A 59 15.41 -5.13 16.83
CA ASN A 59 14.80 -3.99 17.56
C ASN A 59 15.47 -2.64 17.28
N TYR A 60 16.79 -2.59 17.20
CA TYR A 60 17.55 -1.35 17.02
C TYR A 60 17.78 -0.98 15.55
N TRP A 61 17.70 -1.96 14.64
CA TRP A 61 18.17 -1.80 13.27
C TRP A 61 17.06 -1.82 12.22
N LYS A 62 15.84 -2.19 12.62
CA LYS A 62 14.69 -2.22 11.73
C LYS A 62 14.38 -0.88 11.05
N ILE A 63 14.50 0.24 11.78
CA ILE A 63 14.24 1.58 11.22
C ILE A 63 15.37 1.99 10.27
N PRO A 64 16.67 1.97 10.65
CA PRO A 64 17.76 2.25 9.71
C PRO A 64 17.72 1.38 8.44
N ALA A 65 17.41 0.08 8.59
CA ALA A 65 17.32 -0.83 7.45
C ALA A 65 16.17 -0.47 6.49
N LEU A 66 15.00 -0.11 7.03
CA LEU A 66 13.88 0.36 6.21
C LEU A 66 14.23 1.68 5.49
N ASN A 67 14.88 2.62 6.17
CA ASN A 67 15.29 3.89 5.57
C ASN A 67 16.28 3.67 4.43
N SER A 68 17.26 2.77 4.61
CA SER A 68 18.19 2.41 3.55
C SER A 68 17.51 1.73 2.36
N LEU A 69 16.52 0.88 2.61
CA LEU A 69 15.69 0.32 1.52
C LEU A 69 14.89 1.39 0.79
N ALA A 70 14.31 2.36 1.51
CA ALA A 70 13.54 3.45 0.91
C ALA A 70 14.43 4.36 0.05
N ILE A 71 15.60 4.75 0.55
CA ILE A 71 16.57 5.54 -0.22
C ILE A 71 17.03 4.76 -1.46
N TRP A 72 17.37 3.48 -1.31
CA TRP A 72 17.74 2.65 -2.45
C TRP A 72 16.60 2.55 -3.47
N MET A 73 15.36 2.38 -3.02
CA MET A 73 14.18 2.34 -3.88
C MET A 73 14.00 3.61 -4.72
N VAL A 74 14.31 4.79 -4.17
CA VAL A 74 14.27 6.07 -4.91
C VAL A 74 15.39 6.14 -5.95
N GLU A 75 16.57 5.63 -5.59
CA GLU A 75 17.80 5.71 -6.39
C GLU A 75 17.91 4.65 -7.50
N ASP A 76 17.29 3.48 -7.31
CA ASP A 76 17.30 2.35 -8.23
C ASP A 76 16.03 1.49 -8.02
N THR A 77 14.91 2.03 -8.49
CA THR A 77 13.58 1.43 -8.29
C THR A 77 13.49 0.03 -8.90
N THR A 78 14.00 -0.18 -10.11
CA THR A 78 13.88 -1.46 -10.82
C THR A 78 14.49 -2.61 -10.01
N THR A 79 15.74 -2.45 -9.56
CA THR A 79 16.46 -3.47 -8.80
C THR A 79 15.75 -3.80 -7.48
N VAL A 80 15.34 -2.78 -6.74
CA VAL A 80 14.70 -2.99 -5.43
C VAL A 80 13.28 -3.53 -5.58
N GLU A 81 12.52 -3.05 -6.56
CA GLU A 81 11.17 -3.54 -6.86
C GLU A 81 11.19 -5.04 -7.17
N GLU A 82 12.06 -5.50 -8.06
CA GLU A 82 12.17 -6.91 -8.47
C GLU A 82 12.36 -7.87 -7.28
N GLU A 83 13.08 -7.43 -6.25
CA GLU A 83 13.25 -8.18 -5.02
C GLU A 83 12.05 -8.06 -4.06
N LEU A 84 11.53 -6.84 -3.84
CA LEU A 84 10.49 -6.58 -2.84
C LEU A 84 9.10 -7.10 -3.23
N VAL A 85 8.79 -7.21 -4.53
CA VAL A 85 7.50 -7.75 -5.00
C VAL A 85 7.41 -9.27 -4.86
N GLN A 86 8.52 -9.96 -4.58
CA GLN A 86 8.52 -11.39 -4.33
C GLN A 86 7.69 -11.71 -3.09
N THR A 87 6.89 -12.78 -3.15
CA THR A 87 5.92 -13.12 -2.09
C THR A 87 6.53 -13.17 -0.69
N GLY A 88 7.75 -13.73 -0.55
CA GLY A 88 8.44 -13.79 0.74
C GLY A 88 8.89 -12.42 1.26
N ALA A 89 9.35 -11.53 0.38
CA ALA A 89 9.80 -10.20 0.75
C ALA A 89 8.62 -9.30 1.14
N ALA A 90 7.55 -9.31 0.34
CA ALA A 90 6.32 -8.60 0.65
C ALA A 90 5.70 -9.08 1.98
N ALA A 91 5.65 -10.40 2.22
CA ALA A 91 5.17 -10.95 3.48
C ALA A 91 6.02 -10.49 4.68
N ALA A 92 7.34 -10.38 4.51
CA ALA A 92 8.22 -9.85 5.55
C ALA A 92 7.93 -8.38 5.85
N LEU A 93 7.66 -7.55 4.84
CA LEU A 93 7.26 -6.14 5.01
C LEU A 93 5.90 -6.01 5.71
N VAL A 94 4.91 -6.81 5.32
CA VAL A 94 3.59 -6.85 5.98
C VAL A 94 3.74 -7.26 7.45
N SER A 95 4.49 -8.32 7.73
CA SER A 95 4.77 -8.78 9.08
C SER A 95 5.51 -7.72 9.91
N PHE A 96 6.49 -7.05 9.32
CA PHE A 96 7.19 -5.94 9.95
C PHE A 96 6.21 -4.81 10.30
N PHE A 97 5.44 -4.32 9.34
CA PHE A 97 4.46 -3.25 9.55
C PHE A 97 3.49 -3.59 10.70
N ARG A 98 2.97 -4.82 10.74
CA ARG A 98 2.05 -5.28 11.81
C ARG A 98 2.68 -5.31 13.19
N ARG A 99 3.97 -5.65 13.32
CA ARG A 99 4.67 -5.76 14.61
C ARG A 99 5.18 -4.43 15.16
N VAL A 100 5.31 -3.41 14.32
CA VAL A 100 5.81 -2.09 14.75
C VAL A 100 4.89 -1.47 15.80
N SER A 101 5.48 -0.95 16.87
CA SER A 101 4.73 -0.32 17.96
C SER A 101 4.22 1.08 17.55
N PRO A 102 3.15 1.60 18.18
CA PRO A 102 2.63 2.93 17.87
C PRO A 102 3.67 4.06 18.01
N LYS A 103 4.66 3.90 18.90
CA LYS A 103 5.74 4.87 19.11
C LYS A 103 6.74 4.92 17.96
N GLU A 104 6.94 3.80 17.30
CA GLU A 104 7.90 3.66 16.20
C GLU A 104 7.27 3.92 14.84
N LEU A 105 5.93 3.92 14.78
CA LEU A 105 5.15 3.99 13.56
C LEU A 105 5.48 5.23 12.72
N GLU A 106 5.72 6.38 13.34
CA GLU A 106 6.10 7.60 12.61
C GLU A 106 7.42 7.47 11.86
N ASN A 107 8.35 6.67 12.40
CA ASN A 107 9.69 6.51 11.83
C ASN A 107 9.73 5.50 10.68
N ILE A 108 8.62 4.80 10.42
CA ILE A 108 8.53 3.81 9.34
C ILE A 108 7.53 4.19 8.24
N LEU A 109 6.60 5.09 8.54
CA LEU A 109 5.47 5.38 7.67
C LEU A 109 5.88 6.17 6.43
N GLU A 110 6.69 7.21 6.61
CA GLU A 110 7.23 8.01 5.50
C GLU A 110 8.13 7.15 4.58
N PRO A 111 9.13 6.40 5.07
CA PRO A 111 9.93 5.50 4.24
C PRO A 111 9.09 4.47 3.47
N LEU A 112 8.04 3.92 4.11
CA LEU A 112 7.16 2.95 3.48
C LEU A 112 6.29 3.61 2.39
N ASN A 113 5.77 4.81 2.64
CA ASN A 113 5.05 5.60 1.64
C ASN A 113 5.93 5.94 0.45
N ASP A 114 7.17 6.35 0.67
CA ASP A 114 8.11 6.66 -0.41
C ASP A 114 8.33 5.44 -1.30
N MET A 115 8.61 4.27 -0.70
CA MET A 115 8.76 3.02 -1.44
C MET A 115 7.51 2.67 -2.26
N MET A 116 6.32 2.76 -1.65
CA MET A 116 5.04 2.48 -2.30
C MET A 116 4.75 3.47 -3.43
N SER A 117 5.05 4.75 -3.24
CA SER A 117 4.83 5.80 -4.25
C SER A 117 5.72 5.61 -5.48
N LYS A 118 6.93 5.05 -5.31
CA LYS A 118 7.85 4.73 -6.41
C LYS A 118 7.44 3.48 -7.18
N SER A 119 6.78 2.53 -6.52
CA SER A 119 6.40 1.26 -7.13
C SER A 119 4.92 0.94 -6.96
N ALA A 120 4.21 1.05 -8.09
CA ALA A 120 2.85 0.56 -8.22
C ALA A 120 2.75 -0.95 -7.97
N ALA A 121 3.77 -1.73 -8.37
CA ALA A 121 3.81 -3.17 -8.16
C ALA A 121 3.93 -3.52 -6.67
N LEU A 122 4.84 -2.88 -5.94
CA LEU A 122 4.98 -3.05 -4.50
C LEU A 122 3.70 -2.63 -3.77
N SER A 123 3.14 -1.48 -4.12
CA SER A 123 1.87 -1.01 -3.56
C SER A 123 0.76 -2.05 -3.73
N ARG A 124 0.62 -2.60 -4.93
CA ARG A 124 -0.36 -3.65 -5.23
C ARG A 124 -0.14 -4.90 -4.39
N VAL A 125 1.09 -5.40 -4.30
CA VAL A 125 1.38 -6.63 -3.57
C VAL A 125 1.16 -6.45 -2.06
N LEU A 126 1.60 -5.34 -1.48
CA LEU A 126 1.38 -5.06 -0.05
C LEU A 126 -0.11 -4.88 0.27
N CYS A 127 -0.83 -4.12 -0.54
CA CYS A 127 -2.26 -3.88 -0.33
C CYS A 127 -3.15 -5.06 -0.74
N SER A 128 -2.63 -6.06 -1.44
CA SER A 128 -3.34 -7.33 -1.62
C SER A 128 -3.44 -8.15 -0.32
N SER A 129 -2.61 -7.85 0.69
CA SER A 129 -2.74 -8.46 2.02
C SER A 129 -3.83 -7.75 2.82
N THR A 130 -4.87 -8.52 3.15
CA THR A 130 -5.95 -8.09 4.04
C THR A 130 -5.40 -7.61 5.38
N GLU A 131 -4.39 -8.28 5.92
CA GLU A 131 -3.81 -7.95 7.22
C GLU A 131 -2.98 -6.67 7.22
N PHE A 132 -2.40 -6.31 6.07
CA PHE A 132 -1.75 -5.02 5.89
C PHE A 132 -2.77 -3.89 5.93
N ILE A 133 -3.86 -4.00 5.16
CA ILE A 133 -4.93 -3.00 5.13
C ILE A 133 -5.61 -2.89 6.49
N GLU A 134 -6.00 -4.01 7.13
CA GLU A 134 -6.62 -3.98 8.46
C GLU A 134 -5.70 -3.31 9.51
N SER A 135 -4.40 -3.58 9.44
CA SER A 135 -3.41 -2.92 10.32
C SER A 135 -3.32 -1.42 10.04
N ALA A 136 -3.34 -0.99 8.78
CA ALA A 136 -3.31 0.43 8.44
C ALA A 136 -4.60 1.15 8.89
N VAL A 137 -5.75 0.53 8.59
CA VAL A 137 -7.08 1.04 8.89
C VAL A 137 -7.33 1.15 10.41
N SER A 138 -6.96 0.14 11.18
CA SER A 138 -7.09 0.18 12.65
C SER A 138 -6.25 1.29 13.29
N ARG A 139 -5.08 1.59 12.71
CA ARG A 139 -4.15 2.62 13.21
C ARG A 139 -4.55 4.05 12.84
N LEU A 140 -5.53 4.25 11.96
CA LEU A 140 -6.12 5.59 11.72
C LEU A 140 -6.75 6.18 13.00
N GLY A 141 -7.16 5.34 13.96
CA GLY A 141 -7.68 5.77 15.25
C GLY A 141 -6.64 6.45 16.16
N LEU A 142 -5.34 6.34 15.86
CA LEU A 142 -4.29 6.99 16.65
C LEU A 142 -4.40 8.52 16.51
N PRO A 143 -4.24 9.31 17.59
CA PRO A 143 -4.52 10.74 17.58
C PRO A 143 -3.46 11.58 16.86
N LYS A 144 -2.34 10.99 16.42
CA LYS A 144 -1.20 11.74 15.88
C LYS A 144 -1.40 12.03 14.39
N ALA A 145 -1.48 13.32 14.02
CA ALA A 145 -1.77 13.76 12.66
C ALA A 145 -0.81 13.17 11.60
N ILE A 146 0.50 13.19 11.86
CA ILE A 146 1.50 12.65 10.92
C ILE A 146 1.28 11.16 10.62
N ILE A 147 0.83 10.38 11.61
CA ILE A 147 0.52 8.97 11.44
C ILE A 147 -0.72 8.83 10.54
N ARG A 148 -1.79 9.58 10.82
CA ARG A 148 -3.03 9.55 10.04
C ARG A 148 -2.81 9.94 8.58
N ILE A 149 -2.07 11.02 8.33
CA ILE A 149 -1.74 11.50 6.97
C ILE A 149 -1.05 10.39 6.17
N ASN A 150 0.02 9.83 6.75
CA ASN A 150 0.77 8.79 6.06
C ASN A 150 -0.07 7.53 5.83
N LEU A 151 -0.88 7.10 6.80
CA LEU A 151 -1.77 5.95 6.63
C LEU A 151 -2.85 6.19 5.57
N LEU A 152 -3.41 7.40 5.49
CA LEU A 152 -4.33 7.79 4.43
C LEU A 152 -3.66 7.71 3.05
N GLN A 153 -2.40 8.14 2.93
CA GLN A 153 -1.63 8.02 1.69
C GLN A 153 -1.38 6.56 1.31
N ILE A 154 -0.97 5.69 2.25
CA ILE A 154 -0.80 4.25 2.02
C ILE A 154 -2.10 3.64 1.48
N LEU A 155 -3.23 3.92 2.14
CA LEU A 155 -4.53 3.37 1.75
C LEU A 155 -4.99 3.89 0.39
N ARG A 156 -4.76 5.16 0.09
CA ARG A 156 -5.07 5.78 -1.21
C ARG A 156 -4.23 5.20 -2.34
N LEU A 157 -2.92 5.01 -2.11
CA LEU A 157 -2.03 4.33 -3.06
C LEU A 157 -2.49 2.88 -3.30
N GLY A 158 -2.82 2.16 -2.24
CA GLY A 158 -3.33 0.79 -2.31
C GLY A 158 -4.60 0.69 -3.14
N LEU A 159 -5.59 1.53 -2.85
CA LEU A 159 -6.89 1.52 -3.54
C LEU A 159 -6.74 1.79 -5.04
N ARG A 160 -5.86 2.73 -5.43
CA ARG A 160 -5.59 3.04 -6.84
C ARG A 160 -4.94 1.89 -7.61
N GLN A 161 -4.24 0.99 -6.92
CA GLN A 161 -3.57 -0.17 -7.52
C GLN A 161 -4.38 -1.46 -7.39
N ASP A 162 -5.50 -1.43 -6.68
CA ASP A 162 -6.36 -2.57 -6.43
C ASP A 162 -7.13 -2.96 -7.70
N SER A 163 -7.17 -4.27 -7.98
CA SER A 163 -7.98 -4.81 -9.08
C SER A 163 -9.47 -4.86 -8.74
N HIS A 164 -9.84 -4.83 -7.46
CA HIS A 164 -11.21 -4.90 -6.98
C HIS A 164 -11.50 -3.86 -5.88
N PRO A 165 -11.33 -2.55 -6.17
CA PRO A 165 -11.36 -1.51 -5.15
C PRO A 165 -12.70 -1.44 -4.39
N ASN A 166 -13.83 -1.71 -5.07
CA ASN A 166 -15.15 -1.78 -4.43
C ASN A 166 -15.26 -2.87 -3.34
N ARG A 167 -14.61 -4.03 -3.56
CA ARG A 167 -14.58 -5.11 -2.57
C ARG A 167 -13.79 -4.67 -1.35
N THR A 168 -12.64 -4.04 -1.55
CA THR A 168 -11.76 -3.55 -0.48
C THR A 168 -12.42 -2.43 0.32
N ILE A 169 -13.07 -1.47 -0.34
CA ILE A 169 -13.84 -0.40 0.31
C ILE A 169 -14.90 -0.98 1.25
N ARG A 170 -15.70 -1.95 0.76
CA ARG A 170 -16.76 -2.58 1.54
C ARG A 170 -16.22 -3.47 2.65
N TYR A 171 -15.23 -4.31 2.36
CA TYR A 171 -14.68 -5.27 3.31
C TYR A 171 -14.02 -4.59 4.52
N HIS A 172 -13.32 -3.47 4.31
CA HIS A 172 -12.62 -2.75 5.38
C HIS A 172 -13.41 -1.55 5.95
N ASP A 173 -14.64 -1.32 5.46
CA ASP A 173 -15.47 -0.17 5.81
C ASP A 173 -14.72 1.17 5.66
N LEU A 174 -13.97 1.31 4.55
CA LEU A 174 -13.06 2.44 4.35
C LEU A 174 -13.82 3.78 4.32
N ALA A 175 -14.98 3.83 3.67
CA ALA A 175 -15.76 5.05 3.54
C ALA A 175 -16.14 5.63 4.91
N THR A 176 -16.65 4.80 5.81
CA THR A 176 -17.07 5.22 7.16
C THR A 176 -15.87 5.69 7.98
N ARG A 177 -14.76 4.95 7.92
CA ARG A 177 -13.54 5.27 8.68
C ARG A 177 -12.89 6.56 8.19
N VAL A 178 -12.79 6.76 6.89
CA VAL A 178 -12.25 8.00 6.30
C VAL A 178 -13.18 9.17 6.60
N ARG A 179 -14.50 9.01 6.49
CA ARG A 179 -15.49 10.03 6.85
C ARG A 179 -15.39 10.46 8.32
N SER A 180 -15.06 9.55 9.24
CA SER A 180 -14.86 9.94 10.63
C SER A 180 -13.71 10.94 10.83
N LEU A 181 -12.70 10.90 9.96
CA LEU A 181 -11.54 11.81 10.02
C LEU A 181 -11.85 13.19 9.39
N THR A 182 -12.83 13.29 8.48
CA THR A 182 -13.22 14.58 7.89
C THR A 182 -13.95 15.47 8.89
N LEU A 183 -14.49 14.89 9.96
CA LEU A 183 -15.23 15.60 11.00
C LEU A 183 -14.33 16.14 12.12
N ASP A 184 -13.04 15.79 12.13
CA ASP A 184 -12.08 16.21 13.15
C ASP A 184 -11.49 17.59 12.80
N GLU A 185 -12.20 18.66 13.20
CA GLU A 185 -11.78 20.05 12.96
C GLU A 185 -10.45 20.42 13.63
N SER A 186 -9.99 19.64 14.62
CA SER A 186 -8.70 19.88 15.29
C SER A 186 -7.49 19.52 14.41
N GLN A 187 -7.71 18.74 13.34
CA GLN A 187 -6.67 18.26 12.44
C GLN A 187 -6.97 18.60 10.98
N VAL A 188 -6.98 19.89 10.67
CA VAL A 188 -7.36 20.44 9.35
C VAL A 188 -6.71 19.70 8.17
N LEU A 189 -5.39 19.45 8.22
CA LEU A 189 -4.68 18.76 7.12
C LEU A 189 -5.10 17.28 6.98
N VAL A 190 -5.40 16.60 8.09
CA VAL A 190 -5.92 15.22 8.07
C VAL A 190 -7.33 15.22 7.48
N ALA A 191 -8.19 16.15 7.90
CA ALA A 191 -9.56 16.28 7.41
C ALA A 191 -9.60 16.62 5.92
N GLU A 192 -8.72 17.51 5.45
CA GLU A 192 -8.59 17.84 4.02
C GLU A 192 -8.18 16.62 3.19
N LEU A 193 -7.12 15.91 3.61
CA LEU A 193 -6.66 14.71 2.91
C LEU A 193 -7.70 13.59 2.95
N ALA A 194 -8.39 13.41 4.07
CA ALA A 194 -9.48 12.46 4.20
C ALA A 194 -10.66 12.82 3.29
N THR A 195 -10.97 14.10 3.11
CA THR A 195 -12.04 14.58 2.21
C THR A 195 -11.68 14.26 0.76
N GLN A 196 -10.44 14.52 0.35
CA GLN A 196 -9.96 14.13 -0.99
C GLN A 196 -10.05 12.62 -1.20
N PHE A 197 -9.65 11.83 -0.20
CA PHE A 197 -9.70 10.37 -0.31
C PHE A 197 -11.14 9.83 -0.32
N LEU A 198 -12.04 10.44 0.45
CA LEU A 198 -13.46 10.07 0.45
C LEU A 198 -14.10 10.32 -0.93
N SER A 199 -13.78 11.44 -1.57
CA SER A 199 -14.26 11.73 -2.94
C SER A 199 -13.76 10.68 -3.95
N GLU A 200 -12.52 10.18 -3.82
CA GLU A 200 -12.04 9.09 -4.66
C GLU A 200 -12.78 7.77 -4.41
N ILE A 201 -13.11 7.47 -3.15
CA ILE A 201 -13.91 6.30 -2.78
C ILE A 201 -15.31 6.38 -3.40
N GLU A 202 -15.94 7.56 -3.38
CA GLU A 202 -17.27 7.78 -3.94
C GLU A 202 -17.27 7.66 -5.47
N GLN A 203 -16.27 8.22 -6.16
CA GLN A 203 -16.11 8.06 -7.61
C GLN A 203 -15.97 6.58 -8.02
N VAL A 204 -15.25 5.77 -7.23
CA VAL A 204 -15.11 4.32 -7.49
C VAL A 204 -16.44 3.58 -7.32
N ALA A 205 -17.31 4.04 -6.42
CA ALA A 205 -18.64 3.47 -6.20
C ALA A 205 -19.59 3.79 -7.35
N GLU A 206 -19.60 5.04 -7.83
CA GLU A 206 -20.47 5.51 -8.93
C GLU A 206 -20.17 4.82 -10.26
N VAL A 207 -18.90 4.61 -10.60
CA VAL A 207 -18.47 3.93 -11.85
C VAL A 207 -18.94 2.47 -11.93
N CYS A 208 -19.28 1.86 -10.78
CA CYS A 208 -19.67 0.45 -10.68
C CYS A 208 -21.18 0.22 -10.51
N GLU A 209 -22.01 1.27 -10.55
CA GLU A 209 -23.45 1.14 -10.80
C GLU A 209 -23.76 1.31 -12.30
N PRO A 210 -23.81 0.23 -13.10
CA PRO A 210 -24.41 0.30 -14.41
C PRO A 210 -25.94 0.15 -14.30
N LEU A 211 -26.67 1.20 -14.71
CA LEU A 211 -27.95 1.16 -15.43
C LEU A 211 -28.92 0.00 -15.08
N SER A 212 -29.67 0.12 -13.99
CA SER A 212 -30.90 -0.67 -13.81
C SER A 212 -32.15 0.17 -13.51
N ALA A 213 -32.15 1.46 -13.86
CA ALA A 213 -33.27 2.35 -13.55
C ALA A 213 -33.71 3.19 -14.76
N THR A 214 -34.10 2.55 -15.87
CA THR A 214 -35.10 3.14 -16.78
C THR A 214 -35.83 2.05 -17.58
N ILE A 215 -36.87 1.48 -17.00
CA ILE A 215 -38.09 1.16 -17.76
C ILE A 215 -39.23 1.74 -16.91
N ASP A 216 -39.41 3.05 -17.02
CA ASP A 216 -40.64 3.70 -16.57
C ASP A 216 -41.74 3.40 -17.58
N GLY A 217 -42.92 3.10 -17.04
CA GLY A 217 -44.07 2.60 -17.77
C GLY A 217 -44.66 3.59 -18.77
N ALA A 218 -45.15 3.02 -19.88
CA ALA A 218 -46.16 3.64 -20.72
C ALA A 218 -47.49 2.90 -20.47
N GLU A 219 -48.32 3.46 -19.60
CA GLU A 219 -49.78 3.26 -19.63
C GLU A 219 -50.46 4.54 -20.11
N LEU A 220 -51.66 4.37 -20.68
CA LEU A 220 -52.65 5.32 -21.21
C LEU A 220 -52.54 5.55 -22.73
N GLY A 221 -53.54 5.28 -23.58
CA GLY A 221 -54.90 4.79 -23.38
C GLY A 221 -55.76 5.02 -24.63
N ALA A 222 -56.86 4.26 -24.70
CA ALA A 222 -58.13 4.56 -25.38
C ALA A 222 -58.33 4.34 -26.91
N ALA A 223 -59.35 3.50 -27.15
CA ALA A 223 -60.48 3.66 -28.07
C ALA A 223 -60.32 3.34 -29.58
N GLY A 224 -61.03 2.28 -29.99
CA GLY A 224 -61.34 1.97 -31.38
C GLY A 224 -62.38 0.85 -31.49
N SER A 225 -63.66 1.21 -31.33
CA SER A 225 -64.81 0.35 -31.64
C SER A 225 -64.96 0.19 -33.17
N GLY A 226 -65.19 -1.02 -33.65
CA GLY A 226 -65.63 -1.25 -35.04
C GLY A 226 -65.84 -2.73 -35.31
N GLY A 227 -67.10 -3.14 -35.46
CA GLY A 227 -67.52 -4.54 -35.56
C GLY A 227 -67.30 -5.19 -36.93
N GLY A 228 -67.66 -6.47 -37.01
CA GLY A 228 -67.71 -7.23 -38.27
C GLY A 228 -67.84 -8.72 -38.00
N GLY A 229 -68.99 -9.29 -38.32
CA GLY A 229 -69.41 -10.65 -37.99
C GLY A 229 -68.64 -11.79 -38.67
N GLY A 230 -68.98 -13.02 -38.30
CA GLY A 230 -68.58 -14.21 -39.05
C GLY A 230 -68.67 -15.53 -38.29
N SER A 231 -69.89 -16.06 -38.13
CA SER A 231 -70.11 -17.49 -37.86
C SER A 231 -69.61 -18.35 -39.03
N ALA A 232 -68.90 -19.44 -38.74
CA ALA A 232 -69.04 -20.79 -39.35
C ALA A 232 -67.89 -21.68 -38.85
N HIS A 233 -68.10 -22.76 -38.11
CA HIS A 233 -68.60 -24.10 -38.48
C HIS A 233 -67.47 -25.12 -38.69
N LYS A 234 -67.49 -26.16 -37.84
CA LYS A 234 -67.08 -27.57 -38.07
C LYS A 234 -65.78 -27.86 -38.82
N SER A 235 -64.80 -28.46 -38.12
CA SER A 235 -64.57 -29.92 -37.99
C SER A 235 -63.17 -30.15 -37.41
#